data_AF-A0A094FW53-F1
#
_entry.id   AF-A0A094FW53-F1
#
_cell.length_a   1.000
_cell.length_b   1.000
_cell.length_c   1.000
_cell.angle_alpha   90.00
_cell.angle_beta   90.00
_cell.angle_gamma   90.00
#
_symmetry.space_group_name_H-M   'P 1'
#
loop_
_entity.id
_entity.type
_entity.pdbx_description
1 polymer ?
#
loop_
_entity_poly.entity_id
_entity_poly.type
_entity_poly.pdbx_seq_one_letter_code
_entity_poly.pdbx_strand_id
1 'polypeptide(L)'
;MKFSFAAAATLLLLPLGTLASPVAAADNSVPVSVPDELLEARDASPNELFKRNVLCKITGSSKTVNCRSGPGTGYKVIASVKKGSYYSFGCYKKGSCVNGNCTWDRIFWDGKSCYVSGVYTDSHCSASALGKC
;
A
#
# COMPACT_ATOMS: atom_id res chain seq x y z
N MET A 1 -9.09 31.46 11.31
CA MET A 1 -8.87 30.86 12.64
C MET A 1 -10.13 31.06 13.46
N LYS A 2 -10.77 29.96 13.91
CA LYS A 2 -11.70 29.94 15.05
C LYS A 2 -12.10 28.49 15.31
N PHE A 3 -11.42 27.89 16.28
CA PHE A 3 -11.80 26.63 16.92
C PHE A 3 -12.52 26.98 18.21
N SER A 4 -13.71 26.41 18.41
CA SER A 4 -14.35 26.30 19.71
C SER A 4 -15.04 24.96 19.76
N PHE A 5 -14.47 24.02 20.52
CA PHE A 5 -15.16 22.81 20.95
C PHE A 5 -15.33 22.91 22.46
N ALA A 6 -16.59 23.08 22.89
CA ALA A 6 -16.98 23.02 24.28
C ALA A 6 -17.31 21.57 24.67
N ALA A 7 -16.80 21.17 25.82
CA ALA A 7 -17.00 19.87 26.43
C ALA A 7 -18.46 19.66 26.90
N ALA A 8 -18.93 18.42 26.83
CA ALA A 8 -20.03 17.94 27.67
C ALA A 8 -19.83 16.45 27.95
N ALA A 9 -19.47 16.15 29.19
CA ALA A 9 -19.45 14.80 29.74
C ALA A 9 -20.86 14.45 30.25
N THR A 10 -21.42 13.33 29.79
CA THR A 10 -22.65 12.76 30.34
C THR A 10 -22.43 11.29 30.67
N LEU A 11 -22.20 11.03 31.96
CA LEU A 11 -22.32 9.70 32.56
C LEU A 11 -23.81 9.34 32.63
N LEU A 12 -24.20 8.21 32.03
CA LEU A 12 -25.51 7.59 32.21
C LEU A 12 -25.32 6.23 32.88
N LEU A 13 -25.78 6.14 34.13
CA LEU A 13 -25.90 4.90 34.91
C LEU A 13 -26.93 3.97 34.25
N LEU A 14 -26.54 2.71 34.02
CA LEU A 14 -27.47 1.63 33.66
C LEU A 14 -27.84 0.80 34.91
N PRO A 15 -29.13 0.48 35.13
CA PRO A 15 -29.55 -0.42 36.19
C PRO A 15 -29.33 -1.90 35.83
N LEU A 16 -28.82 -2.68 36.78
CA LEU A 16 -28.73 -4.14 36.71
C LEU A 16 -30.13 -4.77 36.92
N GLY A 17 -30.63 -5.44 35.89
CA GLY A 17 -31.84 -6.27 35.90
C GLY A 17 -31.50 -7.77 35.87
N THR A 18 -32.36 -8.57 36.50
CA THR A 18 -32.11 -9.90 37.10
C THR A 18 -32.28 -11.12 36.20
N LEU A 19 -31.84 -12.24 36.80
CA LEU A 19 -31.80 -13.65 36.38
C LEU A 19 -33.09 -14.30 35.84
N ALA A 20 -32.81 -15.35 35.06
CA ALA A 20 -33.51 -16.63 34.93
C ALA A 20 -34.60 -16.74 33.86
N SER A 21 -34.34 -17.62 32.88
CA SER A 21 -35.32 -18.58 32.37
C SER A 21 -34.63 -19.75 31.65
N PRO A 22 -35.33 -20.90 31.53
CA PRO A 22 -34.75 -22.24 31.73
C PRO A 22 -34.24 -22.93 30.47
N VAL A 23 -33.51 -24.02 30.74
CA VAL A 23 -33.05 -25.07 29.82
C VAL A 23 -34.18 -25.58 28.91
N ALA A 24 -33.88 -25.62 27.61
CA ALA A 24 -34.40 -26.61 26.69
C ALA A 24 -33.26 -26.98 25.74
N ALA A 25 -32.60 -28.11 26.03
CA ALA A 25 -31.82 -28.81 25.03
C ALA A 25 -32.80 -29.43 24.04
N ALA A 26 -32.89 -28.85 22.84
CA ALA A 26 -33.45 -29.51 21.68
C ALA A 26 -32.29 -29.78 20.73
N ASP A 27 -31.83 -31.02 20.80
CA ASP A 27 -31.06 -31.69 19.78
C ASP A 27 -31.79 -31.54 18.43
N ASN A 28 -31.23 -30.73 17.56
CA ASN A 28 -31.40 -30.87 16.13
C ASN A 28 -30.02 -30.60 15.55
N SER A 29 -29.25 -31.68 15.34
CA SER A 29 -28.09 -31.70 14.47
C SER A 29 -28.52 -31.30 13.05
N VAL A 30 -28.64 -30.00 12.83
CA VAL A 30 -28.64 -29.42 11.49
C VAL A 30 -27.20 -29.53 11.02
N PRO A 31 -26.89 -30.28 9.95
CA PRO A 31 -25.58 -30.17 9.33
C PRO A 31 -25.50 -28.74 8.79
N VAL A 32 -24.81 -27.87 9.54
CA VAL A 32 -24.45 -26.55 9.07
C VAL A 32 -23.42 -26.77 7.99
N SER A 33 -23.89 -26.97 6.76
CA SER A 33 -23.10 -26.74 5.57
C SER A 33 -22.79 -25.25 5.57
N VAL A 34 -21.69 -24.91 6.22
CA VAL A 34 -21.10 -23.57 6.18
C VAL A 34 -20.86 -23.28 4.70
N PRO A 35 -21.48 -22.24 4.12
CA PRO A 35 -21.16 -21.85 2.76
C PRO A 35 -19.66 -21.54 2.69
N ASP A 36 -18.98 -22.16 1.72
CA ASP A 36 -17.55 -21.98 1.43
C ASP A 36 -17.15 -20.51 1.21
N GLU A 37 -18.12 -19.60 1.00
CA GLU A 37 -17.92 -18.17 0.77
C GLU A 37 -17.32 -17.39 1.96
N LEU A 38 -17.34 -17.91 3.20
CA LEU A 38 -16.76 -17.21 4.36
C LEU A 38 -15.27 -17.52 4.60
N LEU A 39 -14.65 -18.44 3.83
CA LEU A 39 -13.23 -18.75 3.93
C LEU A 39 -12.35 -17.85 3.04
N GLU A 40 -12.88 -17.24 1.99
CA GLU A 40 -12.09 -16.50 0.99
C GLU A 40 -11.56 -15.13 1.47
N ALA A 41 -12.02 -14.64 2.62
CA ALA A 41 -11.53 -13.36 3.18
C ALA A 41 -10.24 -13.48 4.01
N ARG A 42 -9.70 -14.69 4.24
CA ARG A 42 -8.56 -14.92 5.13
C ARG A 42 -7.23 -15.18 4.41
N ASP A 43 -7.24 -15.27 3.09
CA ASP A 43 -6.05 -15.48 2.25
C ASP A 43 -5.47 -14.17 1.69
N ALA A 44 -5.78 -13.02 2.29
CA ALA A 44 -4.95 -11.83 2.12
C ALA A 44 -3.56 -12.14 2.68
N SER A 45 -2.70 -12.67 1.80
CA SER A 45 -1.29 -12.96 2.08
C SER A 45 -0.71 -11.77 2.83
N PRO A 46 -0.09 -11.97 4.01
CA PRO A 46 0.51 -10.88 4.77
C PRO A 46 1.46 -9.99 3.95
N ASN A 47 1.97 -10.50 2.83
CA ASN A 47 2.80 -9.77 1.87
C ASN A 47 2.06 -8.64 1.11
N GLU A 48 0.73 -8.67 1.01
CA GLU A 48 -0.06 -7.56 0.44
C GLU A 48 -0.24 -6.41 1.43
N LEU A 49 -0.19 -6.71 2.74
CA LEU A 49 -0.37 -5.73 3.79
C LEU A 49 0.92 -4.95 4.11
N PHE A 50 2.08 -5.55 3.90
CA PHE A 50 3.38 -4.90 4.02
C PHE A 50 3.95 -4.62 2.63
N LYS A 51 3.48 -3.54 1.98
CA LYS A 51 4.20 -2.98 0.81
C LYS A 51 5.62 -2.63 1.24
N ARG A 52 6.55 -3.54 1.00
CA ARG A 52 7.95 -3.39 1.36
C ARG A 52 8.54 -2.34 0.43
N ASN A 53 9.03 -1.26 1.02
CA ASN A 53 9.91 -0.38 0.31
C ASN A 53 11.20 -1.14 -0.02
N VAL A 54 11.61 -1.10 -1.28
CA VAL A 54 12.83 -1.71 -1.78
C VAL A 54 13.88 -0.62 -1.95
N LEU A 55 15.05 -0.83 -1.36
CA LEU A 55 16.18 0.08 -1.51
C LEU A 55 16.94 -0.26 -2.80
N CYS A 56 16.95 0.65 -3.76
CA CYS A 56 17.56 0.42 -5.07
C CYS A 56 18.58 1.50 -5.41
N LYS A 57 19.67 1.10 -6.06
CA LYS A 57 20.68 2.02 -6.57
C LYS A 57 20.27 2.62 -7.91
N ILE A 58 20.55 3.91 -8.09
CA ILE A 58 20.40 4.56 -9.39
C ILE A 58 21.59 4.24 -10.29
N THR A 59 21.29 3.78 -11.51
CA THR A 59 22.25 3.36 -12.54
C THR A 59 22.16 4.26 -13.78
N GLY A 60 22.96 3.96 -14.82
CA GLY A 60 23.03 4.73 -16.07
C GLY A 60 24.32 5.53 -16.23
N SER A 61 24.46 6.23 -17.36
CA SER A 61 25.67 6.99 -17.71
C SER A 61 25.69 8.41 -17.16
N SER A 62 24.52 9.04 -17.03
CA SER A 62 24.36 10.43 -16.55
C SER A 62 24.60 10.58 -15.05
N LYS A 63 24.99 11.78 -14.60
CA LYS A 63 25.17 12.08 -13.16
C LYS A 63 23.86 12.05 -12.38
N THR A 64 22.75 12.43 -13.03
CA THR A 64 21.41 12.46 -12.46
C THR A 64 20.39 11.85 -13.41
N VAL A 65 19.28 11.40 -12.85
CA VAL A 65 18.13 10.85 -13.58
C VAL A 65 16.87 11.62 -13.21
N ASN A 66 16.02 11.87 -14.19
CA ASN A 66 14.77 12.61 -14.01
C ASN A 66 13.77 11.80 -13.19
N CYS A 67 13.17 12.43 -12.19
CA CYS A 67 12.03 11.90 -11.46
C CYS A 67 10.77 12.70 -11.80
N ARG A 68 9.80 12.02 -12.40
CA ARG A 68 8.65 12.65 -13.08
C ARG A 68 7.36 12.51 -12.28
N SER A 69 6.39 13.40 -12.54
CA SER A 69 5.09 13.38 -11.85
C SER A 69 4.21 12.18 -12.18
N GLY A 70 4.52 11.43 -13.24
CA GLY A 70 3.80 10.24 -13.64
C GLY A 70 4.66 9.26 -14.44
N PRO A 71 4.10 8.09 -14.78
CA PRO A 71 4.83 7.00 -15.43
C PRO A 71 5.00 7.26 -16.93
N GLY A 72 5.90 8.16 -17.29
CA GLY A 72 6.19 8.41 -18.69
C GLY A 72 7.12 9.59 -18.97
N THR A 73 7.75 9.60 -20.14
CA THR A 73 8.64 10.68 -20.59
C THR A 73 7.92 11.99 -20.88
N GLY A 74 6.60 11.94 -21.14
CA GLY A 74 5.74 13.13 -21.31
C GLY A 74 5.33 13.83 -20.01
N TYR A 75 5.54 13.21 -18.84
CA TYR A 75 5.20 13.84 -17.56
C TYR A 75 6.27 14.85 -17.13
N LYS A 76 5.84 15.91 -16.44
CA LYS A 76 6.74 16.95 -15.93
C LYS A 76 7.82 16.34 -15.01
N VAL A 77 9.07 16.79 -15.19
CA VAL A 77 10.16 16.52 -14.22
C VAL A 77 9.91 17.36 -12.97
N ILE A 78 9.76 16.72 -11.82
CA ILE A 78 9.49 17.40 -10.54
C ILE A 78 10.62 17.24 -9.53
N ALA A 79 11.55 16.31 -9.76
CA ALA A 79 12.76 16.13 -8.99
C ALA A 79 13.84 15.43 -9.84
N SER A 80 15.03 15.24 -9.28
CA SER A 80 16.07 14.40 -9.86
C SER A 80 16.71 13.52 -8.79
N VAL A 81 17.17 12.34 -9.19
CA VAL A 81 17.89 11.40 -8.34
C VAL A 81 19.33 11.24 -8.82
N LYS A 82 20.27 11.06 -7.89
CA LYS A 82 21.70 11.00 -8.20
C LYS A 82 22.12 9.58 -8.54
N LYS A 83 22.92 9.42 -9.60
CA LYS A 83 23.56 8.15 -9.93
C LYS A 83 24.39 7.65 -8.75
N GLY A 84 24.34 6.35 -8.49
CA GLY A 84 25.10 5.68 -7.43
C GLY A 84 24.49 5.80 -6.04
N SER A 85 23.53 6.70 -5.83
CA SER A 85 22.77 6.80 -4.59
C SER A 85 21.66 5.77 -4.53
N TYR A 86 21.25 5.43 -3.31
CA TYR A 86 20.15 4.52 -3.02
C TYR A 86 18.90 5.29 -2.66
N TYR A 87 17.76 4.86 -3.19
CA TYR A 87 16.45 5.42 -2.87
C TYR A 87 15.45 4.30 -2.53
N SER A 88 14.47 4.66 -1.72
CA SER A 88 13.38 3.77 -1.29
C SER A 88 12.25 3.80 -2.32
N PHE A 89 12.03 2.70 -3.02
CA PHE A 89 10.98 2.52 -4.02
C PHE A 89 9.86 1.65 -3.46
N GLY A 90 8.60 2.06 -3.66
CA GLY A 90 7.46 1.36 -3.05
C GLY A 90 6.69 0.43 -3.98
N CYS A 91 6.62 0.75 -5.27
CA CYS A 91 5.91 -0.05 -6.28
C CYS A 91 6.25 0.49 -7.68
N TYR A 92 5.83 -0.22 -8.73
CA TYR A 92 5.97 0.23 -10.11
C TYR A 92 4.62 0.50 -10.80
N LYS A 93 4.64 1.34 -11.83
CA LYS A 93 3.54 1.47 -12.81
C LYS A 93 4.05 1.21 -14.22
N LYS A 94 3.17 0.75 -15.11
CA LYS A 94 3.45 0.74 -16.55
C LYS A 94 3.26 2.14 -17.13
N GLY A 95 4.05 2.47 -18.14
CA GLY A 95 4.09 3.79 -18.76
C GLY A 95 4.78 3.77 -20.13
N SER A 96 5.19 4.94 -20.61
CA SER A 96 5.98 5.02 -21.86
C SER A 96 7.28 4.24 -21.73
N CYS A 97 7.66 3.48 -22.75
CA CYS A 97 8.88 2.68 -22.73
C CYS A 97 10.13 3.54 -22.96
N VAL A 98 11.18 3.27 -22.20
CA VAL A 98 12.53 3.79 -22.39
C VAL A 98 13.42 2.58 -22.60
N ASN A 99 14.17 2.53 -23.71
CA ASN A 99 15.06 1.42 -24.06
C ASN A 99 14.42 0.02 -23.87
N GLY A 100 13.16 -0.14 -24.29
CA GLY A 100 12.43 -1.41 -24.17
C GLY A 100 11.84 -1.72 -22.79
N ASN A 101 12.20 -0.97 -21.73
CA ASN A 101 11.58 -1.11 -20.42
C ASN A 101 10.42 -0.10 -20.26
N CYS A 102 9.23 -0.61 -19.97
CA CYS A 102 8.00 0.18 -19.84
C CYS A 102 7.54 0.36 -18.39
N THR A 103 8.41 0.09 -17.40
CA THR A 103 8.14 0.30 -15.98
C THR A 103 8.67 1.64 -15.49
N TRP A 104 7.97 2.14 -14.49
CA TRP A 104 8.23 3.41 -13.82
C TRP A 104 8.12 3.17 -12.32
N ASP A 105 9.26 3.22 -11.65
CA ASP A 105 9.43 2.86 -10.25
C ASP A 105 9.17 4.10 -9.39
N ARG A 106 8.29 3.96 -8.40
CA ARG A 106 7.81 5.09 -7.59
C ARG A 106 8.64 5.27 -6.33
N ILE A 107 9.20 6.47 -6.18
CA ILE A 107 9.85 6.93 -4.95
C ILE A 107 8.81 7.69 -4.11
N PHE A 108 8.85 7.49 -2.80
CA PHE A 108 8.05 8.25 -1.83
C PHE A 108 8.94 9.07 -0.90
N TRP A 109 8.59 10.33 -0.68
CA TRP A 109 9.19 11.19 0.34
C TRP A 109 8.17 12.20 0.83
N ASP A 110 7.99 12.31 2.15
CA ASP A 110 7.22 13.39 2.79
C ASP A 110 5.84 13.66 2.13
N GLY A 111 5.02 12.61 1.97
CA GLY A 111 3.69 12.70 1.34
C GLY A 111 3.68 12.95 -0.17
N LYS A 112 4.85 13.08 -0.81
CA LYS A 112 5.02 13.27 -2.25
C LYS A 112 5.55 12.00 -2.90
N SER A 113 5.36 11.92 -4.22
CA SER A 113 5.93 10.84 -5.03
C SER A 113 6.32 11.31 -6.42
N CYS A 114 7.28 10.59 -7.01
CA CYS A 114 7.66 10.72 -8.40
C CYS A 114 8.10 9.36 -8.93
N TYR A 115 8.23 9.28 -10.24
CA TYR A 115 8.54 8.06 -10.96
C TYR A 115 9.86 8.19 -11.69
N VAL A 116 10.72 7.19 -11.52
CA VAL A 116 11.97 7.00 -12.27
C VAL A 116 11.75 5.85 -13.24
N SER A 117 12.21 5.95 -14.48
CA SER A 117 12.11 4.82 -15.41
C SER A 117 12.97 3.64 -14.91
N GLY A 118 12.42 2.42 -14.95
CA GLY A 118 13.07 1.21 -14.46
C GLY A 118 14.35 0.82 -15.19
N VAL A 119 14.71 1.49 -16.30
CA VAL A 119 16.04 1.33 -16.92
C VAL A 119 17.18 1.91 -16.07
N TYR A 120 16.85 2.80 -15.13
CA TYR A 120 17.82 3.53 -14.32
C TYR A 120 17.87 3.05 -12.86
N THR A 121 17.19 1.96 -12.54
CA THR A 121 17.26 1.30 -11.24
C THR A 121 18.04 -0.01 -11.40
N ASP A 122 18.68 -0.46 -10.33
CA ASP A 122 19.36 -1.76 -10.34
C ASP A 122 18.36 -2.94 -10.29
N SER A 123 18.87 -4.16 -10.37
CA SER A 123 18.04 -5.37 -10.40
C SER A 123 17.22 -5.61 -9.13
N HIS A 124 17.51 -4.94 -8.02
CA HIS A 124 16.67 -5.03 -6.81
C HIS A 124 15.29 -4.41 -7.05
N CYS A 125 15.18 -3.44 -7.95
CA CYS A 125 13.92 -2.77 -8.31
C CYS A 125 13.14 -3.45 -9.44
N SER A 126 13.30 -4.77 -9.61
CA SER A 126 12.48 -5.50 -10.58
C SER A 126 10.98 -5.38 -10.29
N ALA A 127 10.15 -5.52 -11.33
CA ALA A 127 8.69 -5.45 -11.19
C ALA A 127 8.14 -6.43 -10.13
N SER A 128 8.75 -7.61 -10.00
CA SER A 128 8.39 -8.61 -8.98
C SER A 128 8.83 -8.20 -7.56
N ALA A 129 9.92 -7.46 -7.42
CA ALA A 129 10.37 -6.96 -6.12
C ALA A 129 9.49 -5.81 -5.60
N LEU A 130 9.09 -4.90 -6.51
CA LEU A 130 8.31 -3.69 -6.20
C LEU A 130 6.80 -3.95 -6.10
N GLY A 131 6.25 -4.83 -6.93
CA GLY A 131 4.80 -5.00 -7.05
C GLY A 131 4.11 -3.81 -7.72
N LYS A 132 2.88 -4.03 -8.21
CA LYS A 132 2.12 -2.97 -8.88
C LYS A 132 1.63 -1.93 -7.87
N CYS A 133 1.73 -0.67 -8.25
CA CYS A 133 0.85 0.36 -7.72
C CYS A 133 -0.54 0.21 -8.39
#